data_AF-A0AAD8YNS4-F1
#
_entry.id   AF-A0AAD8YNS4-F1
#
_cell.length_a   1.000
_cell.length_b   1.000
_cell.length_c   1.000
_cell.angle_alpha   90.00
_cell.angle_beta   90.00
_cell.angle_gamma   90.00
#
_symmetry.space_group_name_H-M   'P 1'
#
loop_
_entity.id
_entity.type
_entity.pdbx_description
1 polymer ?
#
loop_
_entity_poly.entity_id
_entity_poly.type
_entity_poly.pdbx_seq_one_letter_code
_entity_poly.pdbx_strand_id
1 'polypeptide(L)'
;MMDDNSMEPQANPMNESVLISDDDASVESNEASDESTSISQGSRGRSSSKVKVYQSSTATSPSKASLMERNKTLVKEVRFADQTCVELSAKNKYYKEQYGQVKKNLVAANKDNSLLKETMKLRCRRILIRINELQKQCEEQQDQLKQARSECEMIGYDRDYWQSQCDGLHRQITQWNQSSDSLLDVFFNEDGSHNEDFINNLAFTPTKEKGGDASAITPADKALLEEELEEKCIAIAEFDELLEYKDAKIDELETMLEQQNVQIDNLLDEIDVMCNEENSEDESKQHASPSKEMRRRIVSLEERLDAAEEITVNEFDESNEKMNKELSNAYIEIADQKRFSDFQASTIERINEELSQSPRKMRKSDDTVRQRMAEFSIKIAELAAKVNDYHSV
;
A
#
# COMPACT_ATOMS: atom_id res chain seq x y z
N MET A 1 16.67 -18.77 42.35
CA MET A 1 17.72 -18.02 41.64
C MET A 1 17.55 -18.32 40.16
N MET A 2 16.65 -17.59 39.51
CA MET A 2 16.46 -17.53 38.06
C MET A 2 16.11 -16.06 37.81
N ASP A 3 16.91 -15.42 36.97
CA ASP A 3 16.99 -13.97 36.82
C ASP A 3 15.85 -13.41 35.97
N ASP A 4 15.24 -12.34 36.47
CA ASP A 4 14.26 -11.49 35.80
C ASP A 4 14.95 -10.68 34.69
N ASN A 5 14.65 -11.01 33.42
CA ASN A 5 14.97 -10.15 32.28
C ASN A 5 13.82 -9.17 32.03
N SER A 6 13.84 -8.07 32.78
CA SER A 6 13.07 -6.85 32.54
C SER A 6 13.63 -6.12 31.32
N MET A 7 12.98 -6.27 30.15
CA MET A 7 13.25 -5.44 28.97
C MET A 7 12.44 -4.14 29.09
N GLU A 8 13.09 -3.05 29.48
CA GLU A 8 12.57 -1.68 29.32
C GLU A 8 12.60 -1.28 27.83
N PRO A 9 11.55 -0.64 27.28
CA PRO A 9 11.63 -0.02 25.98
C PRO A 9 12.41 1.31 26.05
N GLN A 10 13.57 1.36 25.39
CA GLN A 10 14.29 2.61 25.14
C GLN A 10 13.48 3.50 24.18
N ALA A 11 13.06 4.66 24.67
CA ALA A 11 12.57 5.74 23.83
C ALA A 11 13.70 6.25 22.93
N ASN A 12 13.49 6.23 21.61
CA ASN A 12 14.34 6.91 20.64
C ASN A 12 14.04 8.42 20.68
N PRO A 13 14.97 9.30 21.10
CA PRO A 13 14.96 10.67 20.66
C PRO A 13 15.71 10.73 19.33
N MET A 14 15.20 11.49 18.35
CA MET A 14 15.93 12.23 17.32
C MET A 14 15.20 12.19 15.98
N ASN A 15 14.23 13.10 15.81
CA ASN A 15 13.93 13.66 14.50
C ASN A 15 14.41 15.12 14.55
N GLU A 16 15.70 15.34 14.30
CA GLU A 16 16.22 16.67 13.97
C GLU A 16 15.74 17.03 12.56
N SER A 17 14.82 17.98 12.49
CA SER A 17 14.42 18.62 11.24
C SER A 17 15.59 19.45 10.71
N VAL A 18 16.33 18.92 9.76
CA VAL A 18 17.31 19.68 8.96
C VAL A 18 16.54 20.61 8.03
N LEU A 19 16.46 21.89 8.40
CA LEU A 19 16.02 22.96 7.51
C LEU A 19 17.14 23.22 6.49
N ILE A 20 16.98 22.69 5.28
CA ILE A 20 17.80 23.08 4.13
C ILE A 20 17.26 24.42 3.65
N SER A 21 18.04 25.48 3.91
CA SER A 21 17.80 26.82 3.37
C SER A 21 18.24 26.85 1.91
N ASP A 22 17.29 26.92 0.98
CA ASP A 22 17.56 27.23 -0.43
C ASP A 22 17.91 28.72 -0.57
N ASP A 23 19.21 29.01 -0.55
CA ASP A 23 19.77 30.34 -0.78
C ASP A 23 20.57 30.32 -2.09
N ASP A 24 19.88 30.21 -3.22
CA ASP A 24 20.48 30.31 -4.56
C ASP A 24 20.26 31.71 -5.15
N ALA A 25 21.15 32.61 -4.74
CA ALA A 25 21.51 33.78 -5.52
C ALA A 25 22.62 33.38 -6.51
N SER A 26 22.29 33.28 -7.80
CA SER A 26 23.30 33.28 -8.86
C SER A 26 22.82 34.11 -10.04
N VAL A 27 23.19 35.38 -9.96
CA VAL A 27 23.37 36.28 -11.10
C VAL A 27 24.59 35.80 -11.87
N GLU A 28 24.44 35.47 -13.16
CA GLU A 28 25.41 35.90 -14.17
C GLU A 28 24.84 35.80 -15.59
N SER A 29 24.62 36.98 -16.13
CA SER A 29 24.42 37.33 -17.53
C SER A 29 25.54 36.80 -18.42
N ASN A 30 25.20 36.08 -19.48
CA ASN A 30 26.08 35.87 -20.63
C ASN A 30 25.44 36.42 -21.91
N GLU A 31 25.67 37.72 -22.13
CA GLU A 31 25.74 38.31 -23.46
C GLU A 31 27.05 37.86 -24.12
N ALA A 32 26.96 37.01 -25.14
CA ALA A 32 28.03 36.77 -26.10
C ALA A 32 27.44 37.07 -27.49
N SER A 33 27.56 38.30 -27.98
CA SER A 33 28.72 38.82 -28.72
C SER A 33 28.89 38.12 -30.07
N ASP A 34 28.32 38.76 -31.11
CA ASP A 34 28.60 38.51 -32.52
C ASP A 34 30.09 38.69 -32.83
N GLU A 35 30.87 37.61 -32.73
CA GLU A 35 32.27 37.62 -33.15
C GLU A 35 32.35 37.30 -34.65
N SER A 36 32.27 38.36 -35.44
CA SER A 36 32.60 38.35 -36.86
C SER A 36 34.08 37.97 -37.05
N THR A 37 34.35 36.70 -37.33
CA THR A 37 35.69 36.21 -37.69
C THR A 37 36.13 36.80 -39.03
N SER A 38 36.76 37.97 -38.98
CA SER A 38 37.51 38.54 -40.09
C SER A 38 38.91 37.93 -40.11
N ILE A 39 39.10 36.93 -40.98
CA ILE A 39 40.43 36.37 -41.26
C ILE A 39 41.20 37.40 -42.10
N SER A 40 41.89 38.30 -41.42
CA SER A 40 42.97 39.10 -41.97
C SER A 40 44.25 38.73 -41.22
N GLN A 41 45.20 38.15 -41.96
CA GLN A 41 46.63 37.92 -41.69
C GLN A 41 47.04 36.67 -42.47
N GLY A 42 48.13 36.58 -43.22
CA GLY A 42 49.22 37.51 -43.46
C GLY A 42 50.23 36.76 -44.34
N SER A 43 50.77 37.42 -45.36
CA SER A 43 52.01 36.98 -46.02
C SER A 43 52.75 38.21 -46.50
N ARG A 44 53.36 38.90 -45.54
CA ARG A 44 54.47 39.84 -45.76
C ARG A 44 55.71 39.03 -46.16
N GLY A 45 55.86 38.74 -47.45
CA GLY A 45 57.10 38.26 -48.04
C GLY A 45 57.94 39.45 -48.52
N ARG A 46 58.71 40.05 -47.61
CA ARG A 46 59.66 41.12 -47.89
C ARG A 46 61.00 40.48 -48.31
N SER A 47 61.41 40.68 -49.57
CA SER A 47 62.79 40.45 -50.04
C SER A 47 63.06 41.46 -51.16
N SER A 48 63.62 42.62 -50.84
CA SER A 48 65.06 42.88 -50.78
C SER A 48 65.72 42.76 -52.16
N SER A 49 65.83 43.93 -52.77
CA SER A 49 66.82 44.38 -53.76
C SER A 49 67.97 43.42 -54.13
N LYS A 50 68.11 43.22 -55.44
CA LYS A 50 69.42 43.35 -56.10
C LYS A 50 69.24 43.78 -57.55
N VAL A 51 69.47 45.08 -57.74
CA VAL A 51 69.81 45.74 -58.99
C VAL A 51 70.84 44.91 -59.76
N LYS A 52 70.51 44.50 -60.99
CA LYS A 52 71.49 44.05 -61.98
C LYS A 52 71.15 44.66 -63.35
N VAL A 53 71.90 45.73 -63.64
CA VAL A 53 72.57 46.03 -64.91
C VAL A 53 71.78 45.71 -66.19
N TYR A 54 71.31 46.79 -66.82
CA TYR A 54 70.92 46.85 -68.23
C TYR A 54 72.02 46.25 -69.11
N GLN A 55 71.84 45.01 -69.56
CA GLN A 55 72.41 44.55 -70.81
C GLN A 55 71.40 44.84 -71.92
N SER A 56 71.77 45.78 -72.78
CA SER A 56 71.12 46.10 -74.04
C SER A 56 71.14 44.86 -74.94
N SER A 57 70.16 43.97 -74.76
CA SER A 57 69.79 42.99 -75.79
C SER A 57 68.95 43.74 -76.82
N THR A 58 69.50 43.88 -78.01
CA THR A 58 68.81 44.30 -79.24
C THR A 58 67.40 43.73 -79.26
N ALA A 59 66.41 44.62 -79.27
CA ALA A 59 64.99 44.28 -79.33
C ALA A 59 64.68 43.64 -80.69
N THR A 60 64.97 42.35 -80.83
CA THR A 60 64.31 41.52 -81.84
C THR A 60 62.84 41.46 -81.44
N SER A 61 62.04 42.25 -82.14
CA SER A 61 60.59 42.22 -82.04
C SER A 61 60.14 40.76 -82.10
N PRO A 62 59.32 40.29 -81.14
CA PRO A 62 58.84 38.93 -81.14
C PRO A 62 58.20 38.64 -82.50
N SER A 63 58.68 37.59 -83.16
CA SER A 63 58.10 37.11 -84.41
C SER A 63 56.58 36.98 -84.24
N LYS A 64 55.83 37.39 -85.26
CA LYS A 64 54.36 37.29 -85.30
C LYS A 64 53.86 35.89 -84.90
N ALA A 65 54.63 34.84 -85.19
CA ALA A 65 54.35 33.46 -84.79
C ALA A 65 54.42 33.25 -83.26
N SER A 66 55.45 33.76 -82.57
CA SER A 66 55.60 33.66 -81.11
C SER A 66 54.50 34.39 -80.35
N LEU A 67 54.02 35.50 -80.91
CA LEU A 67 52.94 36.30 -80.31
C LEU A 67 51.58 35.60 -80.48
N MET A 68 51.35 34.96 -81.63
CA MET A 68 50.18 34.10 -81.85
C MET A 68 50.13 32.89 -80.91
N GLU A 69 51.27 32.23 -80.70
CA GLU A 69 51.34 31.05 -79.82
C GLU A 69 51.08 31.41 -78.34
N ARG A 70 51.62 32.55 -77.89
CA ARG A 70 51.29 33.11 -76.57
C ARG A 70 49.83 33.48 -76.44
N ASN A 71 49.23 34.15 -77.43
CA ASN A 71 47.80 34.46 -77.42
C ASN A 71 46.94 33.19 -77.36
N LYS A 72 47.32 32.15 -78.11
CA LYS A 72 46.61 30.86 -78.08
C LYS A 72 46.70 30.19 -76.70
N THR A 73 47.84 30.31 -76.03
CA THR A 73 48.06 29.76 -74.67
C THR A 73 47.24 30.54 -73.64
N LEU A 74 47.29 31.87 -73.68
CA LEU A 74 46.49 32.74 -72.81
C LEU A 74 44.99 32.46 -72.93
N VAL A 75 44.48 32.27 -74.15
CA VAL A 75 43.05 31.91 -74.35
C VAL A 75 42.71 30.58 -73.69
N LYS A 76 43.60 29.59 -73.71
CA LYS A 76 43.38 28.31 -73.02
C LYS A 76 43.40 28.48 -71.49
N GLU A 77 44.35 29.25 -70.97
CA GLU A 77 44.47 29.53 -69.54
C GLU A 77 43.23 30.27 -69.01
N VAL A 78 42.75 31.28 -69.73
CA VAL A 78 41.52 32.00 -69.38
C VAL A 78 40.32 31.05 -69.38
N ARG A 79 40.16 30.21 -70.41
CA ARG A 79 39.06 29.21 -70.45
C ARG A 79 39.14 28.22 -69.30
N PHE A 80 40.33 27.78 -68.92
CA PHE A 80 40.53 26.87 -67.80
C PHE A 80 40.20 27.55 -66.45
N ALA A 81 40.61 28.81 -66.28
CA ALA A 81 40.27 29.61 -65.11
C ALA A 81 38.76 29.82 -64.99
N ASP A 82 38.08 30.17 -66.09
CA ASP A 82 36.62 30.32 -66.13
C ASP A 82 35.90 29.02 -65.74
N GLN A 83 36.33 27.88 -66.31
CA GLN A 83 35.78 26.56 -65.96
C GLN A 83 35.98 26.24 -64.47
N THR A 84 37.16 26.52 -63.93
CA THR A 84 37.48 26.30 -62.51
C THR A 84 36.59 27.17 -61.61
N CYS A 85 36.38 28.44 -61.98
CA CYS A 85 35.49 29.34 -61.25
C CYS A 85 34.03 28.85 -61.25
N VAL A 86 33.54 28.33 -62.38
CA VAL A 86 32.18 27.75 -62.49
C VAL A 86 32.06 26.51 -61.59
N GLU A 87 33.03 25.61 -61.62
CA GLU A 87 33.04 24.40 -60.79
C GLU A 87 33.12 24.72 -59.29
N LEU A 88 33.96 25.69 -58.90
CA LEU A 88 34.05 26.15 -57.51
C LEU A 88 32.76 26.83 -57.06
N SER A 89 32.11 27.62 -57.92
CA SER A 89 30.81 28.22 -57.64
C SER A 89 29.72 27.16 -57.42
N ALA A 90 29.68 26.14 -58.28
CA ALA A 90 28.74 25.03 -58.14
C ALA A 90 28.99 24.23 -56.84
N LYS A 91 30.26 23.93 -56.51
CA LYS A 91 30.63 23.28 -55.24
C LYS A 91 30.27 24.13 -54.03
N ASN A 92 30.52 25.44 -54.07
CA ASN A 92 30.18 26.35 -52.97
C ASN A 92 28.67 26.41 -52.75
N LYS A 93 27.87 26.47 -53.83
CA LYS A 93 26.41 26.37 -53.75
C LYS A 93 25.96 25.04 -53.11
N TYR A 94 26.53 23.92 -53.55
CA TYR A 94 26.24 22.60 -52.97
C TYR A 94 26.56 22.53 -51.48
N TYR A 95 27.74 22.97 -51.05
CA TYR A 95 28.11 22.96 -49.63
C TYR A 95 27.24 23.89 -48.78
N LYS A 96 26.83 25.04 -49.32
CA LYS A 96 25.90 25.95 -48.65
C LYS A 96 24.53 25.30 -48.44
N GLU A 97 24.03 24.56 -49.43
CA GLU A 97 22.78 23.80 -49.31
C GLU A 97 22.90 22.66 -48.29
N GLN A 98 23.99 21.87 -48.33
CA GLN A 98 24.26 20.81 -47.35
C GLN A 98 24.36 21.35 -45.92
N TYR A 99 25.10 22.44 -45.71
CA TYR A 99 25.20 23.10 -44.41
C TYR A 99 23.83 23.59 -43.92
N GLY A 100 23.03 24.16 -44.82
CA GLY A 100 21.65 24.55 -44.51
C GLY A 100 20.77 23.36 -44.08
N GLN A 101 20.93 22.21 -44.73
CA GLN A 101 20.21 21.00 -44.39
C GLN A 101 20.66 20.42 -43.04
N VAL A 102 21.97 20.34 -42.79
CA VAL A 102 22.53 19.89 -41.51
C VAL A 102 22.04 20.78 -40.38
N LYS A 103 22.04 22.11 -40.56
CA LYS A 103 21.52 23.05 -39.56
C LYS A 103 20.03 22.81 -39.26
N LYS A 104 19.21 22.57 -40.29
CA LYS A 104 17.78 22.24 -40.11
C LYS A 104 17.59 20.93 -39.35
N ASN A 105 18.36 19.90 -39.71
CA ASN A 105 18.31 18.60 -39.05
C ASN A 105 18.74 18.70 -37.58
N LEU A 106 19.76 19.50 -37.27
CA LEU A 106 20.21 19.74 -35.90
C LEU A 106 19.14 20.44 -35.05
N VAL A 107 18.48 21.47 -35.59
CA VAL A 107 17.36 22.15 -34.90
C VAL A 107 16.19 21.19 -34.67
N ALA A 108 15.85 20.36 -35.66
CA ALA A 108 14.80 19.36 -35.52
C ALA A 108 15.16 18.31 -34.46
N ALA A 109 16.40 17.80 -34.45
CA ALA A 109 16.88 16.85 -33.45
C ALA A 109 16.89 17.43 -32.04
N ASN A 110 17.29 18.70 -31.86
CA ASN A 110 17.22 19.37 -30.56
C ASN A 110 15.77 19.53 -30.06
N LYS A 111 14.83 19.80 -30.97
CA LYS A 111 13.41 19.86 -30.62
C LYS A 111 12.87 18.49 -30.20
N ASP A 112 13.20 17.44 -30.95
CA ASP A 112 12.82 16.05 -30.63
C ASP A 112 13.42 15.62 -29.28
N ASN A 113 14.69 15.94 -29.00
CA ASN A 113 15.34 15.65 -27.71
C ASN A 113 14.70 16.43 -26.55
N SER A 114 14.35 17.70 -26.76
CA SER A 114 13.64 18.49 -25.75
C SER A 114 12.29 17.88 -25.40
N LEU A 115 11.54 17.42 -26.41
CA LEU A 115 10.26 16.75 -26.19
C LEU A 115 10.44 15.43 -25.44
N LEU A 116 11.41 14.60 -25.84
CA LEU A 116 11.71 13.34 -25.15
C LEU A 116 12.03 13.55 -23.67
N LYS A 117 12.84 14.56 -23.35
CA LYS A 117 13.17 14.94 -21.96
C LYS A 117 11.93 15.34 -21.16
N GLU A 118 11.02 16.09 -21.76
CA GLU A 118 9.77 16.50 -21.10
C GLU A 118 8.83 15.30 -20.87
N THR A 119 8.71 14.40 -21.86
CA THR A 119 7.95 13.15 -21.73
C THR A 119 8.52 12.26 -20.63
N MET A 120 9.84 12.12 -20.56
CA MET A 120 10.50 11.33 -19.51
C MET A 120 10.23 11.91 -18.12
N LYS A 121 10.35 13.24 -17.95
CA LYS A 121 10.00 13.92 -16.69
C LYS A 121 8.55 13.68 -16.27
N LEU A 122 7.60 13.74 -17.22
CA LEU A 122 6.19 13.45 -16.94
C LEU A 122 5.98 11.99 -16.53
N ARG A 123 6.68 11.04 -17.15
CA ARG A 123 6.65 9.63 -16.74
C ARG A 123 7.21 9.44 -15.33
N CYS A 124 8.37 10.01 -15.00
CA CYS A 124 8.92 9.94 -13.65
C CYS A 124 7.97 10.53 -12.60
N ARG A 125 7.33 11.67 -12.89
CA ARG A 125 6.30 12.24 -11.99
C ARG A 125 5.13 11.30 -11.75
N ARG A 126 4.63 10.63 -12.79
CA ARG A 126 3.53 9.65 -12.66
C ARG A 126 3.94 8.47 -11.79
N ILE A 127 5.13 7.90 -12.00
CA ILE A 127 5.62 6.79 -11.18
C ILE A 127 5.78 7.22 -9.72
N LEU A 128 6.32 8.42 -9.44
CA LEU A 128 6.43 8.94 -8.08
C LEU A 128 5.07 9.10 -7.38
N ILE A 129 4.04 9.57 -8.10
CA ILE A 129 2.67 9.64 -7.55
C ILE A 129 2.19 8.24 -7.18
N ARG A 130 2.41 7.26 -8.05
CA ARG A 130 2.00 5.87 -7.80
C ARG A 130 2.76 5.24 -6.61
N ILE A 131 4.05 5.52 -6.47
CA ILE A 131 4.85 5.07 -5.31
C ILE A 131 4.27 5.65 -4.02
N ASN A 132 4.00 6.96 -3.98
CA ASN A 132 3.43 7.60 -2.79
C ASN A 132 2.05 7.02 -2.43
N GLU A 133 1.23 6.70 -3.43
CA GLU A 133 -0.06 6.06 -3.22
C GLU A 133 0.08 4.65 -2.64
N LEU A 134 0.97 3.83 -3.21
CA LEU A 134 1.26 2.49 -2.70
C LEU A 134 1.84 2.54 -1.29
N GLN A 135 2.74 3.48 -0.99
CA GLN A 135 3.27 3.69 0.36
C GLN A 135 2.16 4.00 1.36
N LYS A 136 1.22 4.87 1.00
CA LYS A 136 0.06 5.17 1.85
C LYS A 136 -0.81 3.93 2.08
N GLN A 137 -1.02 3.10 1.06
CA GLN A 137 -1.75 1.83 1.21
C GLN A 137 -1.00 0.87 2.14
N CYS A 138 0.33 0.76 2.04
CA CYS A 138 1.14 -0.04 2.96
C CYS A 138 1.01 0.46 4.41
N GLU A 139 1.04 1.77 4.64
CA GLU A 139 0.84 2.36 5.98
C GLU A 139 -0.53 2.00 6.56
N GLU A 140 -1.59 2.13 5.75
CA GLU A 140 -2.96 1.78 6.15
C GLU A 140 -3.10 0.29 6.47
N GLN A 141 -2.54 -0.59 5.62
CA GLN A 141 -2.52 -2.04 5.89
C GLN A 141 -1.71 -2.38 7.14
N GLN A 142 -0.59 -1.70 7.38
CA GLN A 142 0.22 -1.90 8.57
C GLN A 142 -0.55 -1.53 9.84
N ASP A 143 -1.34 -0.46 9.81
CA ASP A 143 -2.18 -0.07 10.94
C ASP A 143 -3.36 -1.04 11.16
N GLN A 144 -3.99 -1.52 10.09
CA GLN A 144 -5.01 -2.58 10.17
C GLN A 144 -4.43 -3.87 10.78
N LEU A 145 -3.21 -4.23 10.40
CA LEU A 145 -2.52 -5.41 10.91
C LEU A 145 -2.14 -5.26 12.38
N LYS A 146 -1.67 -4.07 12.81
CA LYS A 146 -1.46 -3.78 14.24
C LYS A 146 -2.76 -3.91 15.03
N GLN A 147 -3.86 -3.37 14.51
CA GLN A 147 -5.17 -3.48 15.14
C GLN A 147 -5.60 -4.95 15.24
N ALA A 148 -5.53 -5.71 14.15
CA ALA A 148 -5.88 -7.12 14.14
C ALA A 148 -5.06 -7.95 15.15
N ARG A 149 -3.73 -7.70 15.22
CA ARG A 149 -2.86 -8.35 16.21
C ARG A 149 -3.28 -8.00 17.64
N SER A 150 -3.62 -6.74 17.92
CA SER A 150 -4.09 -6.34 19.25
C SER A 150 -5.43 -6.98 19.63
N GLU A 151 -6.35 -7.12 18.66
CA GLU A 151 -7.62 -7.82 18.86
C GLU A 151 -7.40 -9.31 19.16
N CYS A 152 -6.49 -9.97 18.43
CA CYS A 152 -6.11 -11.37 18.70
C CYS A 152 -5.51 -11.54 20.10
N GLU A 153 -4.65 -10.62 20.51
CA GLU A 153 -4.03 -10.65 21.84
C GLU A 153 -5.10 -10.57 22.94
N MET A 154 -6.06 -9.65 22.78
CA MET A 154 -7.20 -9.51 23.70
C MET A 154 -8.06 -10.77 23.76
N ILE A 155 -8.39 -11.36 22.62
CA ILE A 155 -9.15 -12.62 22.57
C ILE A 155 -8.36 -13.76 23.23
N GLY A 156 -7.04 -13.81 23.04
CA GLY A 156 -6.15 -14.77 23.69
C GLY A 156 -6.19 -14.66 25.21
N TYR A 157 -6.16 -13.43 25.76
CA TYR A 157 -6.31 -13.21 27.20
C TYR A 157 -7.67 -13.68 27.73
N ASP A 158 -8.76 -13.38 27.00
CA ASP A 158 -10.10 -13.80 27.39
C ASP A 158 -10.23 -15.33 27.37
N ARG A 159 -9.74 -15.99 26.32
CA ARG A 159 -9.70 -17.46 26.22
C ARG A 159 -8.94 -18.07 27.40
N ASP A 160 -7.74 -17.58 27.70
CA ASP A 160 -6.91 -18.10 28.79
C ASP A 160 -7.59 -17.91 30.16
N TYR A 161 -8.29 -16.78 30.35
CA TYR A 161 -9.12 -16.55 31.53
C TYR A 161 -10.23 -17.59 31.66
N TRP A 162 -11.00 -17.83 30.58
CA TRP A 162 -12.08 -18.82 30.57
C TRP A 162 -11.57 -20.25 30.76
N GLN A 163 -10.45 -20.62 30.13
CA GLN A 163 -9.80 -21.91 30.34
C GLN A 163 -9.44 -22.13 31.82
N SER A 164 -8.89 -21.10 32.49
CA SER A 164 -8.59 -21.19 33.92
C SER A 164 -9.86 -21.37 34.78
N GLN A 165 -11.00 -20.80 34.37
CA GLN A 165 -12.28 -21.02 35.05
C GLN A 165 -12.76 -22.46 34.87
N CYS A 166 -12.69 -23.00 33.65
CA CYS A 166 -13.02 -24.41 33.35
C CYS A 166 -12.15 -25.38 34.16
N ASP A 167 -10.83 -25.17 34.20
CA ASP A 167 -9.90 -25.99 34.98
C ASP A 167 -10.21 -25.92 36.50
N GLY A 168 -10.74 -24.79 36.96
CA GLY A 168 -11.24 -24.60 38.32
C GLY A 168 -12.47 -25.46 38.61
N LEU A 169 -13.50 -25.34 37.78
CA LEU A 169 -14.75 -26.11 37.90
C LEU A 169 -14.51 -27.61 37.77
N HIS A 170 -13.69 -28.04 36.80
CA HIS A 170 -13.36 -29.44 36.59
C HIS A 170 -12.67 -30.06 37.81
N ARG A 171 -11.77 -29.31 38.47
CA ARG A 171 -11.15 -29.74 39.73
C ARG A 171 -12.18 -29.89 40.85
N GLN A 172 -13.14 -28.96 40.97
CA GLN A 172 -14.21 -29.05 41.97
C GLN A 172 -15.09 -30.28 41.75
N ILE A 173 -15.55 -30.53 40.51
CA ILE A 173 -16.34 -31.71 40.16
C ILE A 173 -15.56 -33.00 40.42
N THR A 174 -14.27 -33.03 40.08
CA THR A 174 -13.39 -34.19 40.33
C THR A 174 -13.24 -34.48 41.83
N GLN A 175 -12.98 -33.45 42.64
CA GLN A 175 -12.90 -33.58 44.10
C GLN A 175 -14.23 -34.05 44.69
N TRP A 176 -15.35 -33.53 44.19
CA TRP A 176 -16.68 -33.94 44.62
C TRP A 176 -16.90 -35.44 44.35
N ASN A 177 -16.65 -35.90 43.12
CA ASN A 177 -16.78 -37.31 42.74
C ASN A 177 -15.93 -38.22 43.66
N GLN A 178 -14.65 -37.87 43.86
CA GLN A 178 -13.75 -38.63 44.75
C GLN A 178 -14.25 -38.67 46.20
N SER A 179 -14.77 -37.56 46.72
CA SER A 179 -15.33 -37.51 48.08
C SER A 179 -16.64 -38.30 48.21
N SER A 180 -17.45 -38.33 47.16
CA SER A 180 -18.71 -39.10 47.13
C SER A 180 -18.45 -40.61 47.06
N ASP A 181 -17.45 -41.04 46.28
CA ASP A 181 -17.03 -42.43 46.20
C ASP A 181 -16.45 -42.90 47.54
N SER A 182 -15.64 -42.06 48.19
CA SER A 182 -15.09 -42.36 49.51
C SER A 182 -16.18 -42.49 50.58
N LEU A 183 -17.26 -41.70 50.51
CA LEU A 183 -18.42 -41.84 51.39
C LEU A 183 -19.16 -43.16 51.15
N LEU A 184 -19.35 -43.55 49.89
CA LEU A 184 -19.93 -44.85 49.53
C LEU A 184 -19.13 -46.00 50.13
N ASP A 185 -17.80 -45.98 50.04
CA ASP A 185 -16.95 -47.01 50.65
C ASP A 185 -17.12 -47.09 52.19
N VAL A 186 -17.27 -45.94 52.86
CA VAL A 186 -17.53 -45.91 54.31
C VAL A 186 -18.89 -46.52 54.67
N PHE A 187 -19.92 -46.30 53.84
CA PHE A 187 -21.26 -46.85 54.06
C PHE A 187 -21.41 -48.32 53.64
N PHE A 188 -20.61 -48.79 52.68
CA PHE A 188 -20.68 -50.13 52.11
C PHE A 188 -19.44 -50.99 52.39
N ASN A 189 -18.70 -50.70 53.47
CA ASN A 189 -17.54 -51.49 53.90
C ASN A 189 -17.82 -53.00 53.74
N GLU A 190 -17.06 -53.60 52.83
CA GLU A 190 -17.26 -54.93 52.25
C GLU A 190 -17.04 -56.06 53.28
N ASP A 191 -16.54 -55.71 54.46
CA ASP A 191 -16.30 -56.61 55.59
C ASP A 191 -17.60 -57.16 56.21
N GLY A 192 -18.77 -56.64 55.81
CA GLY A 192 -20.08 -57.06 56.35
C GLY A 192 -20.23 -56.76 57.85
N SER A 193 -19.27 -56.05 58.46
CA SER A 193 -19.35 -55.54 59.82
C SER A 193 -20.39 -54.43 59.84
N HIS A 194 -21.65 -54.81 60.06
CA HIS A 194 -22.73 -53.89 60.37
C HIS A 194 -22.28 -52.97 61.50
N ASN A 195 -21.94 -51.73 61.14
CA ASN A 195 -21.63 -50.65 62.07
C ASN A 195 -22.96 -50.18 62.72
N GLU A 196 -23.67 -51.06 63.42
CA GLU A 196 -24.92 -50.72 64.13
C GLU A 196 -24.68 -49.71 65.26
N ASP A 197 -23.44 -49.56 65.72
CA ASP A 197 -23.05 -48.59 66.73
C ASP A 197 -22.99 -47.15 66.19
N PHE A 198 -22.87 -46.94 64.88
CA PHE A 198 -22.89 -45.61 64.28
C PHE A 198 -24.31 -45.02 64.20
N ILE A 199 -25.33 -45.85 63.93
CA ILE A 199 -26.72 -45.36 63.82
C ILE A 199 -27.28 -44.97 65.20
N ASN A 200 -26.86 -45.63 66.28
CA ASN A 200 -27.38 -45.37 67.62
C ASN A 200 -26.72 -44.18 68.35
N ASN A 201 -25.54 -43.70 67.91
CA ASN A 201 -24.90 -42.50 68.47
C ASN A 201 -25.07 -41.24 67.61
N LEU A 202 -25.81 -41.32 66.49
CA LEU A 202 -26.24 -40.16 65.70
C LEU A 202 -27.47 -39.47 66.29
N ALA A 203 -27.60 -39.48 67.62
CA ALA A 203 -28.38 -38.46 68.32
C ALA A 203 -27.65 -37.12 68.11
N PHE A 204 -28.04 -36.41 67.04
CA PHE A 204 -27.67 -35.03 66.74
C PHE A 204 -27.80 -34.19 68.01
N THR A 205 -26.71 -34.04 68.76
CA THR A 205 -26.56 -32.96 69.72
C THR A 205 -25.87 -31.85 68.94
N PRO A 206 -26.54 -30.71 68.70
CA PRO A 206 -25.96 -29.64 67.91
C PRO A 206 -24.89 -28.95 68.76
N THR A 207 -23.66 -29.45 68.70
CA THR A 207 -22.50 -28.68 69.15
C THR A 207 -22.26 -27.58 68.11
N LYS A 208 -22.55 -26.34 68.53
CA LYS A 208 -22.13 -25.10 67.86
C LYS A 208 -20.62 -25.05 67.78
N GLU A 209 -20.02 -25.74 66.82
CA GLU A 209 -18.69 -25.39 66.35
C GLU A 209 -18.82 -24.41 65.19
N LYS A 210 -18.30 -23.20 65.41
CA LYS A 210 -18.09 -22.19 64.38
C LYS A 210 -16.91 -22.66 63.54
N GLY A 211 -17.16 -23.37 62.45
CA GLY A 211 -16.11 -23.78 61.53
C GLY A 211 -16.69 -24.32 60.23
N GLY A 212 -16.80 -23.45 59.22
CA GLY A 212 -17.03 -23.78 57.81
C GLY A 212 -18.30 -24.57 57.53
N ASP A 213 -19.37 -23.88 57.14
CA ASP A 213 -20.56 -24.49 56.53
C ASP A 213 -20.15 -25.23 55.23
N ALA A 214 -19.66 -26.45 55.35
CA ALA A 214 -19.64 -27.43 54.28
C ALA A 214 -21.08 -27.89 54.07
N SER A 215 -21.89 -27.01 53.48
CA SER A 215 -23.24 -27.33 53.04
C SER A 215 -23.12 -28.54 52.11
N ALA A 216 -23.78 -29.64 52.46
CA ALA A 216 -23.77 -30.84 51.64
C ALA A 216 -24.26 -30.50 50.23
N ILE A 217 -23.33 -30.47 49.28
CA ILE A 217 -23.57 -30.18 47.87
C ILE A 217 -24.52 -31.26 47.36
N THR A 218 -25.71 -30.85 46.96
CA THR A 218 -26.78 -31.75 46.51
C THR A 218 -26.49 -32.23 45.08
N PRO A 219 -27.09 -33.35 44.63
CA PRO A 219 -27.00 -33.76 43.22
C PRO A 219 -27.47 -32.68 42.23
N ALA A 220 -28.35 -31.77 42.66
CA ALA A 220 -28.77 -30.62 41.86
C ALA A 220 -27.64 -29.59 41.69
N ASP A 221 -26.84 -29.36 42.72
CA ASP A 221 -25.69 -28.46 42.66
C ASP A 221 -24.59 -29.01 41.73
N LYS A 222 -24.44 -30.34 41.65
CA LYS A 222 -23.56 -30.98 40.65
C LYS A 222 -24.05 -30.78 39.22
N ALA A 223 -25.35 -30.96 38.97
CA ALA A 223 -25.91 -30.76 37.63
C ALA A 223 -25.71 -29.31 37.15
N LEU A 224 -25.89 -28.33 38.04
CA LEU A 224 -25.61 -26.92 37.74
C LEU A 224 -24.13 -26.66 37.43
N LEU A 225 -23.21 -27.28 38.17
CA LEU A 225 -21.77 -27.19 37.92
C LEU A 225 -21.36 -27.82 36.58
N GLU A 226 -22.00 -28.94 36.19
CA GLU A 226 -21.77 -29.59 34.90
C GLU A 226 -22.30 -28.74 33.72
N GLU A 227 -23.48 -28.14 33.87
CA GLU A 227 -24.04 -27.19 32.89
C GLU A 227 -23.16 -25.94 32.73
N GLU A 228 -22.69 -25.34 33.84
CA GLU A 228 -21.76 -24.19 33.79
C GLU A 228 -20.42 -24.56 33.13
N LEU A 229 -19.92 -25.78 33.34
CA LEU A 229 -18.70 -26.27 32.68
C LEU A 229 -18.92 -26.43 31.17
N GLU A 230 -20.06 -26.99 30.76
CA GLU A 230 -20.40 -27.17 29.34
C GLU A 230 -20.52 -25.82 28.61
N GLU A 231 -21.23 -24.85 29.20
CA GLU A 231 -21.35 -23.49 28.64
C GLU A 231 -19.97 -22.83 28.44
N LYS A 232 -19.07 -22.94 29.42
CA LYS A 232 -17.73 -22.36 29.30
C LYS A 232 -16.84 -23.12 28.30
N CYS A 233 -16.99 -24.43 28.17
CA CYS A 233 -16.30 -25.20 27.13
C CYS A 233 -16.76 -24.80 25.72
N ILE A 234 -18.05 -24.52 25.52
CA ILE A 234 -18.58 -23.98 24.26
C ILE A 234 -17.98 -22.60 23.98
N ALA A 235 -17.97 -21.70 24.96
CA ALA A 235 -17.39 -20.36 24.79
C ALA A 235 -15.89 -20.41 24.41
N ILE A 236 -15.11 -21.32 24.99
CA ILE A 236 -13.70 -21.52 24.62
C ILE A 236 -13.56 -21.97 23.16
N ALA A 237 -14.40 -22.90 22.71
CA ALA A 237 -14.39 -23.36 21.32
C ALA A 237 -14.72 -22.22 20.33
N GLU A 238 -15.70 -21.36 20.66
CA GLU A 238 -16.01 -20.17 19.86
C GLU A 238 -14.83 -19.18 19.78
N PHE A 239 -14.09 -18.99 20.88
CA PHE A 239 -12.88 -18.16 20.88
C PHE A 239 -11.76 -18.75 20.03
N ASP A 240 -11.56 -20.08 20.06
CA ASP A 240 -10.56 -20.75 19.23
C ASP A 240 -10.87 -20.60 17.73
N GLU A 241 -12.14 -20.77 17.32
CA GLU A 241 -12.56 -20.54 15.93
C GLU A 241 -12.34 -19.07 15.51
N LEU A 242 -12.64 -18.12 16.39
CA LEU A 242 -12.43 -16.69 16.12
C LEU A 242 -10.93 -16.34 16.00
N LEU A 243 -10.08 -16.93 16.84
CA LEU A 243 -8.62 -16.77 16.75
C LEU A 243 -8.10 -17.33 15.44
N GLU A 244 -8.50 -18.53 15.03
CA GLU A 244 -8.09 -19.13 13.76
C GLU A 244 -8.49 -18.26 12.56
N TYR A 245 -9.72 -17.72 12.57
CA TYR A 245 -10.17 -16.78 11.54
C TYR A 245 -9.32 -15.50 11.50
N LYS A 246 -8.98 -14.94 12.66
CA LYS A 246 -8.19 -13.70 12.74
C LYS A 246 -6.73 -13.92 12.37
N ASP A 247 -6.13 -15.05 12.75
CA ASP A 247 -4.78 -15.44 12.35
C ASP A 247 -4.71 -15.61 10.82
N ALA A 248 -5.68 -16.28 10.21
CA ALA A 248 -5.77 -16.38 8.75
C ALA A 248 -5.89 -15.00 8.07
N LYS A 249 -6.61 -14.06 8.71
CA LYS A 249 -6.71 -12.69 8.19
C LYS A 249 -5.40 -11.92 8.31
N ILE A 250 -4.62 -12.14 9.38
CA ILE A 250 -3.28 -11.57 9.53
C ILE A 250 -2.36 -12.09 8.42
N ASP A 251 -2.36 -13.40 8.16
CA ASP A 251 -1.56 -14.00 7.08
C ASP A 251 -1.92 -13.40 5.71
N GLU A 252 -3.21 -13.21 5.42
CA GLU A 252 -3.66 -12.56 4.18
C GLU A 252 -3.12 -11.13 4.07
N LEU A 253 -3.25 -10.32 5.12
CA LEU A 253 -2.75 -8.93 5.14
C LEU A 253 -1.22 -8.88 4.97
N GLU A 254 -0.48 -9.79 5.60
CA GLU A 254 0.98 -9.89 5.46
C GLU A 254 1.39 -10.21 4.01
N THR A 255 0.69 -11.14 3.36
CA THR A 255 0.98 -11.46 1.95
C THR A 255 0.69 -10.30 1.00
N MET A 256 -0.38 -9.52 1.23
CA MET A 256 -0.67 -8.34 0.41
C MET A 256 0.39 -7.26 0.59
N LEU A 257 0.83 -7.01 1.82
CA LEU A 257 1.84 -5.99 2.13
C LEU A 257 3.19 -6.35 1.48
N GLU A 258 3.59 -7.62 1.52
CA GLU A 258 4.78 -8.11 0.82
C GLU A 258 4.68 -7.91 -0.70
N GLN A 259 3.53 -8.24 -1.30
CA GLN A 259 3.31 -8.02 -2.73
C GLN A 259 3.39 -6.53 -3.12
N GLN A 260 2.83 -5.64 -2.29
CA GLN A 260 2.91 -4.20 -2.53
C GLN A 260 4.34 -3.67 -2.42
N ASN A 261 5.12 -4.14 -1.44
CA ASN A 261 6.54 -3.76 -1.31
C ASN A 261 7.35 -4.18 -2.54
N VAL A 262 7.16 -5.40 -3.04
CA VAL A 262 7.79 -5.86 -4.28
C VAL A 262 7.40 -4.98 -5.48
N GLN A 263 6.14 -4.52 -5.56
CA GLN A 263 5.73 -3.58 -6.61
C GLN A 263 6.45 -2.23 -6.50
N ILE A 264 6.59 -1.70 -5.28
CA ILE A 264 7.32 -0.44 -5.03
C ILE A 264 8.78 -0.58 -5.46
N ASP A 265 9.46 -1.66 -5.08
CA ASP A 265 10.87 -1.90 -5.43
C ASP A 265 11.06 -1.96 -6.95
N ASN A 266 10.18 -2.66 -7.67
CA ASN A 266 10.23 -2.72 -9.14
C ASN A 266 10.05 -1.33 -9.79
N LEU A 267 9.17 -0.49 -9.25
CA LEU A 267 8.95 0.88 -9.75
C LEU A 267 10.14 1.79 -9.45
N LEU A 268 10.81 1.61 -8.31
CA LEU A 268 12.04 2.32 -7.97
C LEU A 268 13.17 1.94 -8.91
N ASP A 269 13.35 0.66 -9.19
CA ASP A 269 14.32 0.17 -10.18
C ASP A 269 14.05 0.77 -11.58
N GLU A 270 12.78 0.88 -11.97
CA GLU A 270 12.40 1.51 -13.25
C GLU A 270 12.79 3.00 -13.29
N ILE A 271 12.59 3.75 -12.20
CA ILE A 271 13.03 5.15 -12.08
C ILE A 271 14.56 5.23 -12.18
N ASP A 272 15.29 4.36 -11.51
CA ASP A 272 16.75 4.37 -11.52
C ASP A 272 17.30 4.10 -12.92
N VAL A 273 16.72 3.15 -13.67
CA VAL A 273 17.09 2.92 -15.07
C VAL A 273 16.84 4.17 -15.92
N MET A 274 15.66 4.79 -15.78
CA MET A 274 15.32 6.01 -16.53
C MET A 274 16.24 7.20 -16.19
N CYS A 275 16.64 7.35 -14.94
CA CYS A 275 17.52 8.44 -14.49
C CYS A 275 18.99 8.20 -14.89
N ASN A 276 19.46 6.95 -14.88
CA ASN A 276 20.84 6.63 -15.22
C ASN A 276 21.10 6.67 -16.74
N GLU A 277 20.11 6.39 -17.58
CA GLU A 277 20.23 6.56 -19.03
C GLU A 277 20.47 8.03 -19.43
N GLU A 278 19.92 9.01 -18.70
CA GLU A 278 20.15 10.45 -18.96
C GLU A 278 21.60 10.89 -18.67
N ASN A 279 22.31 10.21 -17.76
CA ASN A 279 23.67 10.58 -17.35
C ASN A 279 24.77 9.85 -18.12
N SER A 280 24.42 8.84 -18.92
CA SER A 280 25.36 8.15 -19.80
C SER A 280 25.66 8.97 -21.07
N GLU A 281 26.17 10.18 -20.90
CA GLU A 281 26.78 10.98 -21.97
C GLU A 281 28.15 10.39 -22.36
N ASP A 282 28.20 9.10 -22.72
CA ASP A 282 29.39 8.55 -23.35
C ASP A 282 29.46 9.10 -24.78
N GLU A 283 30.44 10.00 -25.00
CA GLU A 283 30.67 10.87 -26.15
C GLU A 283 30.93 10.14 -27.49
N SER A 284 30.44 8.93 -27.68
CA SER A 284 30.61 8.17 -28.92
C SER A 284 29.60 8.61 -29.99
N LYS A 285 30.00 9.68 -30.69
CA LYS A 285 29.46 10.14 -31.98
C LYS A 285 29.09 8.98 -32.91
N GLN A 286 27.80 8.73 -33.11
CA GLN A 286 27.23 8.35 -34.41
C GLN A 286 25.72 8.61 -34.41
N HIS A 287 25.33 9.76 -34.98
CA HIS A 287 23.93 10.12 -35.24
C HIS A 287 23.28 9.15 -36.23
N ALA A 288 22.76 8.02 -35.73
CA ALA A 288 21.69 7.31 -36.39
C ALA A 288 20.38 8.01 -36.01
N SER A 289 19.74 8.70 -36.95
CA SER A 289 18.36 9.15 -36.76
C SER A 289 17.51 7.96 -36.30
N PRO A 290 16.63 8.11 -35.29
CA PRO A 290 15.72 7.06 -34.87
C PRO A 290 15.01 6.52 -36.11
N SER A 291 15.22 5.22 -36.38
CA SER A 291 14.60 4.55 -37.52
C SER A 291 13.10 4.85 -37.51
N LYS A 292 12.48 5.00 -38.70
CA LYS A 292 11.01 5.11 -38.82
C LYS A 292 10.28 4.00 -38.06
N GLU A 293 10.94 2.86 -37.86
CA GLU A 293 10.48 1.74 -37.03
C GLU A 293 10.36 2.12 -35.55
N MET A 294 11.34 2.85 -35.00
CA MET A 294 11.36 3.29 -33.60
C MET A 294 10.27 4.32 -33.32
N ARG A 295 10.05 5.27 -34.25
CA ARG A 295 8.94 6.22 -34.13
C ARG A 295 7.57 5.51 -34.19
N ARG A 296 7.41 4.48 -35.02
CA ARG A 296 6.18 3.67 -35.03
C ARG A 296 6.00 2.87 -33.74
N ARG A 297 7.08 2.35 -33.15
CA ARG A 297 7.03 1.67 -31.85
C ARG A 297 6.65 2.63 -30.73
N ILE A 298 7.15 3.86 -30.73
CA ILE A 298 6.78 4.87 -29.73
C ILE A 298 5.29 5.18 -29.81
N VAL A 299 4.76 5.49 -31.00
CA VAL A 299 3.31 5.75 -31.18
C VAL A 299 2.46 4.54 -30.77
N SER A 300 2.88 3.32 -31.12
CA SER A 300 2.18 2.10 -30.72
C SER A 300 2.24 1.83 -29.21
N LEU A 301 3.32 2.25 -28.53
CA LEU A 301 3.43 2.15 -27.08
C LEU A 301 2.59 3.23 -26.40
N GLU A 302 2.50 4.44 -26.96
CA GLU A 302 1.61 5.51 -26.50
C GLU A 302 0.14 5.06 -26.59
N GLU A 303 -0.33 4.54 -27.73
CA GLU A 303 -1.70 4.02 -27.85
C GLU A 303 -2.00 2.87 -26.87
N ARG A 304 -1.02 1.99 -26.61
CA ARG A 304 -1.17 0.91 -25.63
C ARG A 304 -1.17 1.42 -24.20
N LEU A 305 -0.43 2.49 -23.92
CA LEU A 305 -0.40 3.14 -22.61
C LEU A 305 -1.74 3.84 -22.36
N ASP A 306 -2.25 4.59 -23.33
CA ASP A 306 -3.55 5.26 -23.24
C ASP A 306 -4.69 4.24 -23.03
N ALA A 307 -4.67 3.12 -23.76
CA ALA A 307 -5.65 2.05 -23.58
C ALA A 307 -5.54 1.34 -22.21
N ALA A 308 -4.31 1.17 -21.69
CA ALA A 308 -4.11 0.63 -20.35
C ALA A 308 -4.57 1.61 -19.27
N GLU A 309 -4.30 2.91 -19.43
CA GLU A 309 -4.81 3.97 -18.54
C GLU A 309 -6.35 3.95 -18.51
N GLU A 310 -7.01 3.90 -19.68
CA GLU A 310 -8.47 3.84 -19.75
C GLU A 310 -9.05 2.61 -19.02
N ILE A 311 -8.42 1.44 -19.14
CA ILE A 311 -8.85 0.23 -18.41
C ILE A 311 -8.68 0.43 -16.90
N THR A 312 -7.51 0.89 -16.44
CA THR A 312 -7.24 1.05 -15.01
C THR A 312 -8.12 2.12 -14.34
N VAL A 313 -8.43 3.21 -15.04
CA VAL A 313 -9.34 4.24 -14.54
C VAL A 313 -10.76 3.71 -14.45
N ASN A 314 -11.23 2.98 -15.46
CA ASN A 314 -12.56 2.36 -15.43
C ASN A 314 -12.69 1.33 -14.30
N GLU A 315 -11.69 0.47 -14.09
CA GLU A 315 -11.67 -0.49 -12.98
C GLU A 315 -11.68 0.20 -11.60
N PHE A 316 -10.96 1.31 -11.47
CA PHE A 316 -10.97 2.11 -10.24
C PHE A 316 -12.31 2.79 -9.99
N ASP A 317 -12.92 3.37 -11.03
CA ASP A 317 -14.25 3.98 -10.93
C ASP A 317 -15.33 2.96 -10.58
N GLU A 318 -15.29 1.75 -11.16
CA GLU A 318 -16.18 0.65 -10.81
C GLU A 318 -15.99 0.18 -9.35
N SER A 319 -14.73 0.08 -8.90
CA SER A 319 -14.41 -0.28 -7.51
C SER A 319 -14.91 0.77 -6.52
N ASN A 320 -14.73 2.06 -6.82
CA ASN A 320 -15.25 3.16 -6.02
C ASN A 320 -16.78 3.20 -5.99
N GLU A 321 -17.45 2.95 -7.12
CA GLU A 321 -18.92 2.88 -7.16
C GLU A 321 -19.44 1.73 -6.30
N LYS A 322 -18.77 0.57 -6.36
CA LYS A 322 -19.07 -0.59 -5.50
C LYS A 322 -18.89 -0.26 -4.02
N MET A 323 -17.76 0.32 -3.64
CA MET A 323 -17.47 0.69 -2.25
C MET A 323 -18.47 1.72 -1.71
N ASN A 324 -18.80 2.75 -2.50
CA ASN A 324 -19.81 3.75 -2.11
C ASN A 324 -21.20 3.11 -1.93
N LYS A 325 -21.55 2.12 -2.75
CA LYS A 325 -22.79 1.36 -2.60
C LYS A 325 -22.81 0.51 -1.33
N GLU A 326 -21.71 -0.18 -1.02
CA GLU A 326 -21.57 -0.94 0.22
C GLU A 326 -21.64 -0.03 1.45
N LEU A 327 -20.94 1.11 1.42
CA LEU A 327 -20.98 2.12 2.48
C LEU A 327 -22.41 2.66 2.68
N SER A 328 -23.12 2.96 1.58
CA SER A 328 -24.52 3.40 1.64
C SER A 328 -25.44 2.33 2.24
N ASN A 329 -25.22 1.05 1.91
CA ASN A 329 -26.01 -0.05 2.48
C ASN A 329 -25.75 -0.20 3.99
N ALA A 330 -24.49 -0.12 4.42
CA ALA A 330 -24.13 -0.16 5.84
C ALA A 330 -24.77 1.00 6.62
N TYR A 331 -24.83 2.21 6.06
CA TYR A 331 -25.54 3.33 6.68
C TYR A 331 -27.05 3.09 6.85
N ILE A 332 -27.69 2.44 5.87
CA ILE A 332 -29.11 2.07 5.95
C ILE A 332 -29.31 1.04 7.07
N GLU A 333 -28.46 0.01 7.13
CA GLU A 333 -28.53 -1.04 8.14
C GLU A 333 -28.36 -0.49 9.57
N ILE A 334 -27.37 0.39 9.78
CA ILE A 334 -27.18 1.07 11.07
C ILE A 334 -28.40 1.91 11.44
N ALA A 335 -29.00 2.62 10.47
CA ALA A 335 -30.19 3.43 10.72
C ALA A 335 -31.40 2.58 11.11
N ASP A 336 -31.57 1.40 10.49
CA ASP A 336 -32.64 0.48 10.83
C ASP A 336 -32.41 -0.22 12.18
N GLN A 337 -31.17 -0.61 12.49
CA GLN A 337 -30.81 -1.16 13.80
C GLN A 337 -31.06 -0.14 14.92
N LYS A 338 -30.76 1.14 14.68
CA LYS A 338 -31.08 2.23 15.61
C LYS A 338 -32.58 2.40 15.81
N ARG A 339 -33.37 2.39 14.73
CA ARG A 339 -34.85 2.45 14.82
C ARG A 339 -35.42 1.28 15.62
N PHE A 340 -34.86 0.09 15.44
CA PHE A 340 -35.25 -1.09 16.19
C PHE A 340 -34.92 -0.94 17.69
N SER A 341 -33.73 -0.45 18.02
CA SER A 341 -33.36 -0.14 19.41
C SER A 341 -34.28 0.92 20.03
N ASP A 342 -34.59 2.00 19.31
CA ASP A 342 -35.51 3.05 19.77
C ASP A 342 -36.93 2.50 20.00
N PHE A 343 -37.39 1.58 19.14
CA PHE A 343 -38.66 0.88 19.30
C PHE A 343 -38.69 -0.02 20.55
N GLN A 344 -37.61 -0.77 20.79
CA GLN A 344 -37.47 -1.59 22.00
C GLN A 344 -37.49 -0.72 23.26
N ALA A 345 -36.70 0.36 23.27
CA ALA A 345 -36.65 1.30 24.39
C ALA A 345 -38.04 1.91 24.69
N SER A 346 -38.76 2.37 23.66
CA SER A 346 -40.12 2.91 23.80
C SER A 346 -41.13 1.86 24.30
N THR A 347 -40.99 0.61 23.88
CA THR A 347 -41.86 -0.49 24.33
C THR A 347 -41.63 -0.80 25.80
N ILE A 348 -40.36 -0.86 26.23
CA ILE A 348 -39.98 -1.05 27.64
C ILE A 348 -40.49 0.11 28.49
N GLU A 349 -40.34 1.34 28.03
CA GLU A 349 -40.85 2.54 28.73
C GLU A 349 -42.37 2.47 28.94
N ARG A 350 -43.13 2.10 27.90
CA ARG A 350 -44.59 1.92 28.00
C ARG A 350 -44.99 0.83 28.99
N ILE A 351 -44.30 -0.32 28.96
CA ILE A 351 -44.55 -1.43 29.91
C ILE A 351 -44.30 -0.96 31.35
N ASN A 352 -43.19 -0.25 31.58
CA ASN A 352 -42.87 0.29 32.90
C ASN A 352 -43.91 1.32 33.36
N GLU A 353 -44.39 2.18 32.46
CA GLU A 353 -45.44 3.15 32.76
C GLU A 353 -46.77 2.46 33.12
N GLU A 354 -47.20 1.45 32.36
CA GLU A 354 -48.39 0.65 32.68
C GLU A 354 -48.26 -0.07 34.03
N LEU A 355 -47.09 -0.64 34.34
CA LEU A 355 -46.81 -1.26 35.64
C LEU A 355 -46.88 -0.24 36.78
N SER A 356 -46.36 0.97 36.57
CA SER A 356 -46.38 2.05 37.57
C SER A 356 -47.79 2.63 37.82
N GLN A 357 -48.67 2.61 36.82
CA GLN A 357 -50.06 3.08 36.90
C GLN A 357 -51.04 2.03 37.45
N SER A 358 -50.58 0.78 37.66
CA SER A 358 -51.37 -0.31 38.26
C SER A 358 -51.19 -0.56 39.79
N PRO A 359 -51.08 0.42 40.73
CA PRO A 359 -50.92 0.09 42.16
C PRO A 359 -52.20 -0.29 42.92
N ARG A 360 -53.41 -0.21 42.34
CA ARG A 360 -54.64 -0.13 43.18
C ARG A 360 -55.75 -1.17 42.98
N LYS A 361 -55.56 -2.24 42.22
CA LYS A 361 -56.55 -3.34 42.16
C LYS A 361 -55.95 -4.75 42.20
N MET A 362 -54.85 -4.96 42.91
CA MET A 362 -54.28 -6.30 43.11
C MET A 362 -54.24 -6.69 44.58
N ARG A 363 -55.39 -7.13 45.10
CA ARG A 363 -55.44 -8.05 46.25
C ARG A 363 -56.26 -9.32 45.95
N LYS A 364 -56.56 -9.60 44.67
CA LYS A 364 -57.25 -10.82 44.21
C LYS A 364 -56.77 -11.36 42.85
N SER A 365 -55.60 -10.95 42.36
CA SER A 365 -55.23 -11.13 40.94
C SER A 365 -53.83 -11.70 40.71
N ASP A 366 -53.18 -12.27 41.73
CA ASP A 366 -51.86 -12.91 41.57
C ASP A 366 -51.90 -14.05 40.56
N ASP A 367 -53.01 -14.80 40.49
CA ASP A 367 -53.20 -15.84 39.48
C ASP A 367 -53.34 -15.25 38.07
N THR A 368 -53.98 -14.08 37.94
CA THR A 368 -54.15 -13.41 36.65
C THR A 368 -52.84 -12.78 36.16
N VAL A 369 -51.98 -12.31 37.08
CA VAL A 369 -50.63 -11.83 36.72
C VAL A 369 -49.74 -12.99 36.32
N ARG A 370 -49.73 -14.09 37.10
CA ARG A 370 -48.96 -15.29 36.72
C ARG A 370 -49.40 -15.83 35.37
N GLN A 371 -50.71 -15.87 35.11
CA GLN A 371 -51.23 -16.32 33.82
C GLN A 371 -50.83 -15.38 32.68
N ARG A 372 -50.88 -14.05 32.87
CA ARG A 372 -50.39 -13.10 31.86
C ARG A 372 -48.87 -13.18 31.66
N MET A 373 -48.08 -13.37 32.71
CA MET A 373 -46.63 -13.56 32.58
C MET A 373 -46.29 -14.86 31.85
N ALA A 374 -47.05 -15.94 32.09
CA ALA A 374 -46.89 -17.19 31.35
C ALA A 374 -47.25 -17.03 29.87
N GLU A 375 -48.37 -16.36 29.56
CA GLU A 375 -48.74 -16.05 28.16
C GLU A 375 -47.71 -15.15 27.47
N PHE A 376 -47.12 -14.20 28.18
CA PHE A 376 -46.07 -13.33 27.65
C PHE A 376 -44.77 -14.10 27.39
N SER A 377 -44.40 -15.01 28.30
CA SER A 377 -43.22 -15.88 28.15
C SER A 377 -43.36 -16.81 26.94
N ILE A 378 -44.56 -17.36 26.72
CA ILE A 378 -44.85 -18.18 25.53
C ILE A 378 -44.71 -17.35 24.24
N LYS A 379 -45.23 -16.12 24.21
CA LYS A 379 -45.10 -15.24 23.04
C LYS A 379 -43.67 -14.84 22.73
N ILE A 380 -42.85 -14.62 23.76
CA ILE A 380 -41.42 -14.33 23.59
C ILE A 380 -40.72 -15.55 22.97
N ALA A 381 -41.01 -16.76 23.46
CA ALA A 381 -40.45 -17.99 22.90
C ALA A 381 -40.87 -18.23 21.44
N GLU A 382 -42.13 -17.97 21.08
CA GLU A 382 -42.60 -18.07 19.68
C GLU A 382 -41.94 -17.03 18.76
N LEU A 383 -41.68 -15.83 19.25
CA LEU A 383 -40.95 -14.80 18.50
C LEU A 383 -39.49 -15.17 18.30
N ALA A 384 -38.82 -15.68 19.34
CA ALA A 384 -37.44 -16.16 19.26
C ALA A 384 -37.30 -17.31 18.24
N ALA A 385 -38.24 -18.25 18.24
CA ALA A 385 -38.26 -19.34 17.25
C ALA A 385 -38.41 -18.81 15.80
N LYS A 386 -39.30 -17.84 15.57
CA LYS A 386 -39.47 -17.22 14.25
C LYS A 386 -38.24 -16.44 13.76
N VAL A 387 -37.49 -15.83 14.68
CA VAL A 387 -36.23 -15.13 14.34
C VAL A 387 -35.15 -16.12 13.92
N ASN A 388 -35.04 -17.26 14.61
CA ASN A 388 -34.12 -18.34 14.24
C ASN A 388 -34.46 -18.95 12.86
N ASP A 389 -35.75 -19.17 12.57
CA ASP A 389 -36.16 -19.65 11.23
C ASP A 389 -35.80 -18.65 10.12
N TYR A 390 -35.79 -17.35 10.42
CA TYR A 390 -35.41 -16.29 9.47
C TYR A 390 -33.91 -16.20 9.20
N HIS A 391 -33.07 -16.67 10.13
CA HIS A 391 -31.60 -16.71 9.97
C HIS A 391 -31.10 -18.04 9.37
N SER A 392 -31.99 -19.03 9.22
CA SER A 392 -31.70 -20.35 8.63
C SER A 392 -31.90 -20.40 7.10
N VAL A 393 -32.25 -19.27 6.46
CA VAL A 393 -32.43 -19.11 5.00
C VAL A 393 -31.35 -18.18 4.49
#